data_AF-A0A395NAL3-F1
#
_entry.id   AF-A0A395NAL3-F1
#
_cell.length_a   1.000
_cell.length_b   1.000
_cell.length_c   1.000
_cell.angle_alpha   90.00
_cell.angle_beta   90.00
_cell.angle_gamma   90.00
#
_symmetry.space_group_name_H-M   'P 1'
#
loop_
_entity.id
_entity.type
_entity.pdbx_description
1 polymer ?
#
loop_
_entity_poly.entity_id
_entity_poly.type
_entity_poly.pdbx_seq_one_letter_code
_entity_poly.pdbx_strand_id
1 'polypeptide(L)'
;FKRSLRLALTGGGNHNSFGVPSSLLIPPEIDLPFLDRYARKKWEDVLHFVVSSVGYKSVGDGSGPNKGVKELLIAGRLVDRRPNGSLGITQAGFTFLLQEANAQVWTLLLLWLDVLGNNKGSGLDPVDMLSFLFMLASLELGRAYDTNALTEERRNMLPSLVDFGLIYIPQHKRSMFFPTRLATTLTSGGNSLRTISEGVTAATQSAQTSQQALGPLGGGGEQAGSVVIETNYRLYAYTQSALQIAVLALFAKLNMRFPDMVAGRLSRSSIRQAINFGITADQIISYLAAHAHEQMHRTAALTNKPVLPPTVVDQIRLWQLENERMKTTSGFLFRDFTDDRDYLDTARFSEEIGVLVWRNDHARMFFANKHEQIKDFLKTRKRAE
;
A
#
# COMPACT_ATOMS: atom_id res chain seq x y z
N PHE A 1 -9.54 -19.17 -32.03
CA PHE A 1 -9.06 -19.83 -30.78
C PHE A 1 -7.96 -20.87 -31.02
N LYS A 2 -8.21 -22.06 -31.61
CA LYS A 2 -7.18 -23.11 -31.78
C LYS A 2 -5.90 -22.67 -32.52
N ARG A 3 -6.05 -21.89 -33.60
CA ARG A 3 -4.93 -21.29 -34.34
C ARG A 3 -4.17 -20.25 -33.50
N SER A 4 -4.91 -19.41 -32.79
CA SER A 4 -4.39 -18.38 -31.89
C SER A 4 -3.60 -18.99 -30.71
N LEU A 5 -4.12 -20.07 -30.10
CA LEU A 5 -3.46 -20.81 -29.03
C LEU A 5 -2.19 -21.50 -29.52
N ARG A 6 -2.22 -22.10 -30.72
CA ARG A 6 -1.04 -22.71 -31.33
C ARG A 6 0.04 -21.67 -31.61
N LEU A 7 -0.34 -20.52 -32.16
CA LEU A 7 0.57 -19.39 -32.39
C LEU A 7 1.18 -18.87 -31.08
N ALA A 8 0.37 -18.71 -30.04
CA ALA A 8 0.85 -18.31 -28.71
C ALA A 8 1.80 -19.35 -28.10
N LEU A 9 1.54 -20.65 -28.25
CA LEU A 9 2.39 -21.72 -27.71
C LEU A 9 3.69 -21.93 -28.49
N THR A 10 3.70 -21.65 -29.80
CA THR A 10 4.90 -21.79 -30.64
C THR A 10 5.67 -20.48 -30.81
N GLY A 11 5.26 -19.39 -30.13
CA GLY A 11 5.82 -18.05 -30.35
C GLY A 11 5.66 -17.54 -31.78
N GLY A 12 4.69 -18.07 -32.53
CA GLY A 12 4.44 -17.71 -33.92
C GLY A 12 3.56 -16.47 -34.06
N GLY A 13 3.93 -15.57 -34.97
CA GLY A 13 3.20 -14.34 -35.31
C GLY A 13 4.15 -13.14 -35.48
N ASN A 14 3.63 -12.00 -35.94
CA ASN A 14 4.41 -10.74 -36.04
C ASN A 14 4.64 -10.06 -34.68
N HIS A 15 3.99 -10.57 -33.63
CA HIS A 15 4.16 -10.14 -32.27
C HIS A 15 5.28 -11.03 -31.68
N ASN A 16 6.51 -10.51 -31.62
CA ASN A 16 7.67 -11.15 -30.96
C ASN A 16 7.38 -11.38 -29.46
N SER A 17 6.55 -12.39 -29.16
CA SER A 17 5.80 -12.50 -27.90
C SER A 17 6.60 -13.06 -26.74
N PHE A 18 7.79 -13.61 -27.00
CA PHE A 18 8.64 -14.27 -26.02
C PHE A 18 9.95 -13.51 -25.73
N GLY A 19 10.08 -12.28 -26.25
CA GLY A 19 11.33 -11.52 -26.20
C GLY A 19 12.42 -12.14 -27.09
N VAL A 20 13.29 -11.32 -27.67
CA VAL A 20 14.42 -11.82 -28.46
C VAL A 20 15.66 -11.79 -27.58
N PRO A 21 16.27 -12.94 -27.25
CA PRO A 21 17.53 -12.96 -26.51
C PRO A 21 18.61 -12.20 -27.25
N SER A 22 19.40 -11.40 -26.53
CA SER A 22 20.53 -10.71 -27.13
C SER A 22 21.64 -11.71 -27.46
N SER A 23 22.21 -11.60 -28.66
CA SER A 23 23.41 -12.36 -29.08
C SER A 23 24.72 -11.74 -28.59
N LEU A 24 24.65 -10.57 -27.93
CA LEU A 24 25.80 -9.84 -27.44
C LEU A 24 26.34 -10.45 -26.14
N LEU A 25 27.66 -10.32 -25.94
CA LEU A 25 28.32 -10.76 -24.71
C LEU A 25 27.78 -9.99 -23.50
N ILE A 26 27.26 -10.75 -22.54
CA ILE A 26 26.76 -10.25 -21.25
C ILE A 26 27.95 -9.77 -20.43
N PRO A 27 27.95 -8.52 -19.95
CA PRO A 27 28.95 -8.04 -19.01
C PRO A 27 28.98 -8.92 -17.73
N PRO A 28 30.15 -9.38 -17.26
CA PRO A 28 30.25 -10.24 -16.08
C PRO A 28 29.89 -9.52 -14.77
N GLU A 29 29.69 -8.19 -14.80
CA GLU A 29 29.24 -7.41 -13.65
C GLU A 29 27.75 -7.58 -13.37
N ILE A 30 26.98 -8.07 -14.35
CA ILE A 30 25.51 -8.19 -14.28
C ILE A 30 25.15 -9.62 -13.88
N ASP A 31 25.35 -9.92 -12.61
CA ASP A 31 24.95 -11.18 -12.02
C ASP A 31 23.53 -11.12 -11.41
N LEU A 32 22.95 -12.29 -11.14
CA LEU A 32 21.65 -12.39 -10.45
C LEU A 32 21.60 -11.59 -9.14
N PRO A 33 22.60 -11.64 -8.24
CA PRO A 33 22.60 -10.85 -7.00
C PRO A 33 22.74 -9.35 -7.24
N PHE A 34 23.34 -8.94 -8.37
CA PHE A 34 23.38 -7.53 -8.75
C PHE A 34 21.98 -7.03 -9.15
N LEU A 35 21.26 -7.79 -9.99
CA LEU A 35 19.89 -7.44 -10.40
C LEU A 35 18.92 -7.40 -9.20
N ASP A 36 19.07 -8.33 -8.25
CA ASP A 36 18.27 -8.35 -7.03
C ASP A 36 18.54 -7.12 -6.14
N ARG A 37 19.82 -6.73 -5.97
CA ARG A 37 20.19 -5.51 -5.24
C ARG A 37 19.71 -4.23 -5.94
N TYR A 38 19.80 -4.18 -7.26
CA TYR A 38 19.33 -3.06 -8.07
C TYR A 38 17.81 -2.86 -7.91
N ALA A 39 17.04 -3.93 -8.11
CA ALA A 39 15.58 -3.90 -7.97
C ALA A 39 15.16 -3.49 -6.56
N ARG A 40 15.80 -4.06 -5.53
CA ARG A 40 15.53 -3.71 -4.13
C ARG A 40 15.81 -2.25 -3.84
N LYS A 41 16.97 -1.73 -4.24
CA LYS A 41 17.34 -0.32 -4.01
C LYS A 41 16.35 0.63 -4.68
N LYS A 42 15.98 0.38 -5.94
CA LYS A 42 14.99 1.19 -6.66
C LYS A 42 13.65 1.20 -5.94
N TRP A 43 13.22 0.03 -5.45
CA TRP A 43 11.96 -0.09 -4.73
C TRP A 43 12.00 0.60 -3.35
N GLU A 44 13.10 0.46 -2.62
CA GLU A 44 13.33 1.16 -1.35
C GLU A 44 13.30 2.68 -1.52
N ASP A 45 13.86 3.22 -2.60
CA ASP A 45 13.81 4.67 -2.89
C ASP A 45 12.35 5.15 -3.06
N VAL A 46 11.50 4.35 -3.74
CA VAL A 46 10.07 4.63 -3.91
C VAL A 46 9.33 4.59 -2.57
N LEU A 47 9.55 3.54 -1.78
CA LEU A 47 8.90 3.40 -0.47
C LEU A 47 9.36 4.49 0.51
N HIS A 48 10.66 4.82 0.51
CA HIS A 48 11.20 5.89 1.32
C HIS A 48 10.61 7.25 0.96
N PHE A 49 10.30 7.51 -0.31
CA PHE A 49 9.58 8.71 -0.71
C PHE A 49 8.16 8.77 -0.14
N VAL A 50 7.42 7.66 -0.19
CA VAL A 50 6.08 7.59 0.41
C VAL A 50 6.14 7.82 1.93
N VAL A 51 7.14 7.28 2.62
CA VAL A 51 7.28 7.47 4.08
C VAL A 51 7.81 8.85 4.46
N SER A 52 8.76 9.40 3.71
CA SER A 52 9.28 10.76 3.95
C SER A 52 8.22 11.84 3.70
N SER A 53 7.19 11.55 2.91
CA SER A 53 6.02 12.43 2.76
C SER A 53 5.27 12.67 4.07
N VAL A 54 5.51 11.89 5.13
CA VAL A 54 4.82 12.03 6.42
C VAL A 54 5.53 13.01 7.38
N GLY A 55 6.57 13.68 6.91
CA GLY A 55 7.29 14.70 7.68
C GLY A 55 8.41 14.15 8.56
N TYR A 56 8.71 12.85 8.46
CA TYR A 56 9.92 12.28 9.05
C TYR A 56 11.11 12.62 8.15
N LYS A 57 11.87 13.65 8.53
CA LYS A 57 13.15 13.99 7.89
C LYS A 57 14.18 12.93 8.26
N SER A 58 14.28 11.87 7.47
CA SER A 58 15.38 10.92 7.60
C SER A 58 16.71 11.65 7.35
N VAL A 59 17.67 11.46 8.25
CA VAL A 59 19.03 11.99 8.13
C VAL A 59 19.75 11.20 7.04
N GLY A 60 19.66 11.71 5.81
CA GLY A 60 20.22 11.07 4.62
C GLY A 60 19.39 11.48 3.42
N ASP A 61 19.81 12.54 2.74
CA ASP A 61 19.25 13.01 1.47
C ASP A 61 19.59 11.99 0.37
N GLY A 62 18.94 10.82 0.43
CA GLY A 62 18.99 9.83 -0.62
C GLY A 62 18.23 10.38 -1.81
N SER A 63 18.88 10.42 -2.98
CA SER A 63 18.29 10.77 -4.27
C SER A 63 16.90 10.14 -4.38
N GLY A 64 15.84 10.92 -4.12
CA GLY A 64 14.48 10.41 -4.16
C GLY A 64 14.15 9.83 -5.54
N PRO A 65 13.03 9.10 -5.67
CA PRO A 65 12.69 8.42 -6.91
C PRO A 65 12.56 9.40 -8.07
N ASN A 66 12.65 8.87 -9.28
CA ASN A 66 12.55 9.67 -10.49
C ASN A 66 11.23 10.45 -10.54
N LYS A 67 11.26 11.60 -11.21
CA LYS A 67 10.14 12.55 -11.27
C LYS A 67 8.84 11.88 -11.73
N GLY A 68 8.92 10.96 -12.71
CA GLY A 68 7.77 10.21 -13.20
C GLY A 68 7.08 9.37 -12.11
N VAL A 69 7.86 8.67 -11.26
CA VAL A 69 7.30 7.89 -10.15
C VAL A 69 6.68 8.80 -9.09
N LYS A 70 7.30 9.95 -8.80
CA LYS A 70 6.74 10.92 -7.85
C LYS A 70 5.39 11.47 -8.33
N GLU A 71 5.31 11.83 -9.61
CA GLU A 71 4.07 12.31 -10.23
C GLU A 71 3.02 11.21 -10.26
N LEU A 72 3.42 9.96 -10.51
CA LEU A 72 2.53 8.81 -10.49
C LEU A 72 1.91 8.60 -9.10
N LEU A 73 2.74 8.58 -8.04
CA LEU A 73 2.27 8.42 -6.66
C LEU A 73 1.29 9.53 -6.24
N ILE A 74 1.49 10.75 -6.75
CA ILE A 74 0.59 11.88 -6.51
C ILE A 74 -0.70 11.75 -7.30
N ALA A 75 -0.61 11.35 -8.57
CA ALA A 75 -1.77 11.12 -9.43
C ALA A 75 -2.68 10.03 -8.86
N GLY A 76 -2.10 8.96 -8.32
CA GLY A 76 -2.84 7.85 -7.70
C GLY A 76 -3.32 8.08 -6.28
N ARG A 77 -3.25 9.32 -5.77
CA ARG A 77 -3.67 9.66 -4.40
C ARG A 77 -2.99 8.79 -3.35
N LEU A 78 -1.79 8.28 -3.60
CA LEU A 78 -0.98 7.58 -2.59
C LEU A 78 -0.23 8.60 -1.72
N VAL A 79 0.16 9.73 -2.33
CA VAL A 79 0.74 10.89 -1.64
C VAL A 79 0.01 12.14 -2.11
N ASP A 80 -0.55 12.92 -1.19
CA ASP A 80 -1.18 14.19 -1.52
C ASP A 80 -0.27 15.38 -1.24
N ARG A 81 -0.45 16.44 -2.03
CA ARG A 81 0.15 17.75 -1.76
C ARG A 81 -0.76 18.50 -0.80
N ARG A 82 -0.27 18.75 0.41
CA ARG A 82 -1.00 19.56 1.39
C ARG A 82 -0.99 21.04 0.97
N PRO A 83 -1.93 21.86 1.47
CA PRO A 83 -2.04 23.28 1.12
C PRO A 83 -0.79 24.11 1.43
N ASN A 84 0.02 23.66 2.39
CA ASN A 84 1.29 24.27 2.79
C ASN A 84 2.48 23.91 1.87
N GLY A 85 2.24 23.18 0.77
CA GLY A 85 3.28 22.71 -0.14
C GLY A 85 4.06 21.48 0.36
N SER A 86 3.78 20.97 1.58
CA SER A 86 4.36 19.72 2.05
C SER A 86 3.64 18.53 1.40
N LEU A 87 4.38 17.45 1.15
CA LEU A 87 3.74 16.18 0.83
C LEU A 87 3.10 15.59 2.10
N GLY A 88 2.13 14.71 1.92
CA GLY A 88 1.47 13.97 2.98
C GLY A 88 1.01 12.62 2.46
N ILE A 89 1.31 11.53 3.16
CA ILE A 89 0.74 10.23 2.84
C ILE A 89 -0.78 10.27 3.00
N THR A 90 -1.49 9.53 2.16
CA THR A 90 -2.93 9.33 2.29
C THR A 90 -3.23 7.99 2.95
N GLN A 91 -4.50 7.73 3.26
CA GLN A 91 -4.94 6.40 3.71
C GLN A 91 -4.59 5.30 2.71
N ALA A 92 -4.71 5.57 1.40
CA ALA A 92 -4.36 4.63 0.34
C ALA A 92 -2.84 4.41 0.26
N GLY A 93 -2.04 5.47 0.44
CA GLY A 93 -0.58 5.38 0.53
C GLY A 93 -0.10 4.54 1.71
N PHE A 94 -0.76 4.65 2.86
CA PHE A 94 -0.43 3.79 3.99
C PHE A 94 -0.82 2.34 3.72
N THR A 95 -2.02 2.07 3.19
CA THR A 95 -2.41 0.71 2.78
C THR A 95 -1.41 0.12 1.80
N PHE A 96 -0.93 0.92 0.84
CA PHE A 96 0.12 0.51 -0.09
C PHE A 96 1.40 0.06 0.63
N LEU A 97 1.86 0.76 1.67
CA LEU A 97 3.02 0.32 2.46
C LEU A 97 2.79 -1.02 3.20
N LEU A 98 1.53 -1.36 3.50
CA LEU A 98 1.16 -2.61 4.18
C LEU A 98 1.04 -3.82 3.25
N GLN A 99 0.93 -3.58 1.94
CA GLN A 99 0.79 -4.64 0.96
C GLN A 99 2.08 -5.45 0.81
N GLU A 100 1.96 -6.68 0.33
CA GLU A 100 3.10 -7.50 -0.08
C GLU A 100 3.82 -6.91 -1.29
N ALA A 101 5.12 -7.19 -1.45
CA ALA A 101 5.96 -6.60 -2.50
C ALA A 101 5.33 -6.71 -3.90
N ASN A 102 4.78 -7.86 -4.27
CA ASN A 102 4.12 -8.06 -5.56
C ASN A 102 2.86 -7.19 -5.71
N ALA A 103 2.03 -7.14 -4.66
CA ALA A 103 0.82 -6.33 -4.66
C ALA A 103 1.13 -4.83 -4.74
N GLN A 104 2.22 -4.38 -4.11
CA GLN A 104 2.68 -3.00 -4.25
C GLN A 104 3.11 -2.70 -5.70
N VAL A 105 3.88 -3.59 -6.32
CA VAL A 105 4.32 -3.43 -7.72
C VAL A 105 3.13 -3.38 -8.67
N TRP A 106 2.16 -4.28 -8.50
CA TRP A 106 0.92 -4.26 -9.27
C TRP A 106 0.09 -3.00 -9.06
N THR A 107 -0.02 -2.52 -7.82
CA THR A 107 -0.74 -1.26 -7.54
C THR A 107 -0.11 -0.10 -8.30
N LEU A 108 1.21 -0.03 -8.33
CA LEU A 108 1.94 1.00 -9.05
C LEU A 108 1.82 0.86 -10.58
N LEU A 109 1.85 -0.38 -11.09
CA LEU A 109 1.64 -0.65 -12.52
C LEU A 109 0.22 -0.34 -12.99
N LEU A 110 -0.80 -0.70 -12.22
CA LEU A 110 -2.20 -0.39 -12.54
C LEU A 110 -2.44 1.12 -12.54
N LEU A 111 -1.85 1.82 -11.58
CA LEU A 111 -1.90 3.26 -11.54
C LEU A 111 -1.20 3.90 -12.76
N TRP A 112 -0.07 3.33 -13.17
CA TRP A 112 0.63 3.77 -14.37
C TRP A 112 -0.20 3.54 -15.64
N LEU A 113 -0.85 2.39 -15.76
CA LEU A 113 -1.76 2.08 -16.87
C LEU A 113 -2.97 3.03 -16.90
N ASP A 114 -3.54 3.40 -15.75
CA ASP A 114 -4.65 4.34 -15.67
C ASP A 114 -4.22 5.76 -16.09
N VAL A 115 -3.07 6.23 -15.61
CA VAL A 115 -2.53 7.56 -15.97
C VAL A 115 -2.19 7.64 -17.47
N LEU A 116 -1.68 6.56 -18.06
CA LEU A 116 -1.39 6.50 -19.49
C LEU A 116 -2.65 6.34 -20.35
N GLY A 117 -3.59 5.49 -19.92
CA GLY A 117 -4.86 5.28 -20.62
C GLY A 117 -5.73 6.54 -20.67
N ASN A 118 -5.67 7.37 -19.63
CA ASN A 118 -6.38 8.65 -19.60
C ASN A 118 -5.70 9.74 -20.45
N ASN A 119 -4.40 9.62 -20.72
CA ASN A 119 -3.66 10.51 -21.62
C ASN A 119 -3.87 10.10 -23.08
N LYS A 120 -5.02 10.47 -23.64
CA LYS A 120 -5.43 10.25 -25.04
C LYS A 120 -4.45 10.76 -26.12
N GLY A 121 -3.39 11.49 -25.75
CA GLY A 121 -2.33 11.97 -26.63
C GLY A 121 -1.13 11.04 -26.81
N SER A 122 -1.00 9.95 -26.02
CA SER A 122 0.20 9.09 -26.06
C SER A 122 0.13 7.97 -27.11
N GLY A 123 -1.04 7.69 -27.70
CA GLY A 123 -1.19 6.62 -28.71
C GLY A 123 -0.94 5.19 -28.22
N LEU A 124 -0.74 4.99 -26.91
CA LEU A 124 -0.45 3.69 -26.33
C LEU A 124 -1.75 3.01 -25.87
N ASP A 125 -2.06 1.84 -26.44
CA ASP A 125 -3.21 1.02 -26.03
C ASP A 125 -2.89 0.31 -24.70
N PRO A 126 -3.73 0.45 -23.64
CA PRO A 126 -3.53 -0.28 -22.37
C PRO A 126 -3.45 -1.81 -22.57
N VAL A 127 -4.07 -2.36 -23.62
CA VAL A 127 -4.00 -3.78 -23.94
C VAL A 127 -2.57 -4.19 -24.35
N ASP A 128 -1.92 -3.40 -25.18
CA ASP A 128 -0.54 -3.66 -25.61
C ASP A 128 0.46 -3.48 -24.47
N MET A 129 0.18 -2.55 -23.55
CA MET A 129 0.99 -2.36 -22.35
C MET A 129 0.91 -3.56 -21.41
N LEU A 130 -0.29 -4.07 -21.15
CA LEU A 130 -0.47 -5.30 -20.38
C LEU A 130 0.20 -6.49 -21.07
N SER A 131 0.02 -6.62 -22.38
CA SER A 131 0.68 -7.66 -23.18
C SER A 131 2.21 -7.63 -23.02
N PHE A 132 2.80 -6.43 -22.98
CA PHE A 132 4.23 -6.26 -22.72
C PHE A 132 4.63 -6.65 -21.28
N LEU A 133 3.83 -6.31 -20.27
CA LEU A 133 4.08 -6.73 -18.88
C LEU A 133 4.00 -8.26 -18.73
N PHE A 134 3.04 -8.91 -19.38
CA PHE A 134 2.95 -10.39 -19.40
C PHE A 134 4.15 -11.01 -20.12
N MET A 135 4.61 -10.40 -21.20
CA MET A 135 5.83 -10.85 -21.88
C MET A 135 7.04 -10.75 -20.94
N LEU A 136 7.22 -9.61 -20.25
CA LEU A 136 8.30 -9.45 -19.26
C LEU A 136 8.25 -10.48 -18.13
N ALA A 137 7.05 -10.86 -17.70
CA ALA A 137 6.85 -11.88 -16.68
C ALA A 137 7.23 -13.30 -17.16
N SER A 138 7.18 -13.56 -18.46
CA SER A 138 7.61 -14.83 -19.07
C SER A 138 9.10 -14.91 -19.38
N LEU A 139 9.87 -13.83 -19.15
CA LEU A 139 11.31 -13.81 -19.44
C LEU A 139 12.13 -14.53 -18.37
N GLU A 140 13.30 -14.99 -18.78
CA GLU A 140 14.26 -15.65 -17.90
C GLU A 140 15.10 -14.61 -17.14
N LEU A 141 15.15 -14.76 -15.81
CA LEU A 141 15.95 -13.91 -14.94
C LEU A 141 17.45 -14.05 -15.27
N GLY A 142 18.15 -12.93 -15.42
CA GLY A 142 19.59 -12.90 -15.71
C GLY A 142 19.94 -13.06 -17.19
N ARG A 143 18.97 -13.30 -18.07
CA ARG A 143 19.20 -13.33 -19.51
C ARG A 143 19.09 -11.93 -20.12
N ALA A 144 19.98 -11.61 -21.05
CA ALA A 144 19.92 -10.36 -21.80
C ALA A 144 18.95 -10.48 -22.98
N TYR A 145 18.13 -9.46 -23.19
CA TYR A 145 17.20 -9.36 -24.32
C TYR A 145 17.51 -8.10 -25.15
N ASP A 146 17.30 -8.19 -26.46
CA ASP A 146 17.59 -7.07 -27.38
C ASP A 146 16.49 -6.01 -27.33
N THR A 147 16.87 -4.75 -27.14
CA THR A 147 15.94 -3.61 -27.16
C THR A 147 15.48 -3.25 -28.57
N ASN A 148 16.27 -3.58 -29.60
CA ASN A 148 15.94 -3.22 -30.99
C ASN A 148 14.81 -4.09 -31.56
N ALA A 149 14.64 -5.30 -31.01
CA ALA A 149 13.55 -6.21 -31.36
C ALA A 149 12.16 -5.76 -30.86
N LEU A 150 12.12 -4.74 -30.00
CA LEU A 150 10.88 -4.17 -29.46
C LEU A 150 10.27 -3.15 -30.42
N THR A 151 8.94 -3.07 -30.44
CA THR A 151 8.22 -2.00 -31.14
C THR A 151 8.56 -0.63 -30.54
N GLU A 152 8.35 0.44 -31.29
CA GLU A 152 8.63 1.82 -30.83
C GLU A 152 7.84 2.17 -29.57
N GLU A 153 6.57 1.77 -29.52
CA GLU A 153 5.69 1.89 -28.36
C GLU A 153 6.26 1.23 -27.10
N ARG A 154 6.75 -0.02 -27.22
CA ARG A 154 7.38 -0.76 -26.11
C ARG A 154 8.70 -0.13 -25.68
N ARG A 155 9.46 0.46 -26.62
CA ARG A 155 10.68 1.21 -26.31
C ARG A 155 10.38 2.47 -25.51
N ASN A 156 9.29 3.17 -25.80
CA ASN A 156 8.84 4.34 -25.05
C ASN A 156 8.43 3.98 -23.60
N MET A 157 8.06 2.73 -23.32
CA MET A 157 7.74 2.24 -21.97
C MET A 157 8.99 1.90 -21.14
N LEU A 158 10.13 1.57 -21.77
CA LEU A 158 11.34 1.11 -21.06
C LEU A 158 11.82 2.07 -19.95
N PRO A 159 11.87 3.40 -20.15
CA PRO A 159 12.29 4.31 -19.09
C PRO A 159 11.43 4.20 -17.83
N SER A 160 10.10 4.08 -17.99
CA SER A 160 9.18 3.93 -16.85
C SER A 160 9.39 2.60 -16.11
N LEU A 161 9.65 1.52 -16.85
CA LEU A 161 9.90 0.19 -16.25
C LEU A 161 11.26 0.11 -15.56
N VAL A 162 12.25 0.85 -16.04
CA VAL A 162 13.54 1.03 -15.35
C VAL A 162 13.35 1.82 -14.05
N ASP A 163 12.48 2.83 -14.06
CA ASP A 163 12.15 3.64 -12.89
C ASP A 163 11.43 2.82 -11.81
N PHE A 164 10.58 1.88 -12.21
CA PHE A 164 9.93 0.92 -11.30
C PHE A 164 10.88 -0.20 -10.83
N GLY A 165 12.09 -0.27 -11.39
CA GLY A 165 13.06 -1.32 -11.08
C GLY A 165 12.69 -2.68 -11.68
N LEU A 166 11.73 -2.76 -12.61
CA LEU A 166 11.35 -4.00 -13.30
C LEU A 166 12.39 -4.45 -14.30
N ILE A 167 13.07 -3.49 -14.94
CA ILE A 167 14.10 -3.73 -15.94
C ILE A 167 15.39 -3.00 -15.54
N TYR A 168 16.52 -3.61 -15.87
CA TYR A 168 17.83 -2.98 -15.84
C TYR A 168 18.38 -2.80 -17.26
N ILE A 169 18.85 -1.60 -17.58
CA ILE A 169 19.50 -1.28 -18.87
C ILE A 169 20.91 -0.78 -18.56
N PRO A 170 21.98 -1.44 -19.04
CA PRO A 170 23.35 -0.99 -18.82
C PRO A 170 23.62 0.37 -19.45
N GLN A 171 24.25 1.28 -18.70
CA GLN A 171 24.60 2.64 -19.18
C GLN A 171 25.47 2.60 -20.44
N HIS A 172 26.41 1.65 -20.51
CA HIS A 172 27.37 1.51 -21.61
C HIS A 172 26.82 0.72 -22.81
N LYS A 173 25.71 0.00 -22.66
CA LYS A 173 25.11 -0.84 -23.71
C LYS A 173 23.59 -0.79 -23.64
N ARG A 174 23.01 0.28 -24.21
CA ARG A 174 21.55 0.48 -24.26
C ARG A 174 20.82 -0.42 -25.25
N SER A 175 21.54 -1.24 -26.02
CA SER A 175 20.97 -2.21 -26.97
C SER A 175 20.48 -3.50 -26.31
N MET A 176 20.65 -3.65 -24.99
CA MET A 176 20.21 -4.82 -24.24
C MET A 176 19.51 -4.41 -22.95
N PHE A 177 18.54 -5.21 -22.53
CA PHE A 177 17.86 -5.04 -21.26
C PHE A 177 17.79 -6.37 -20.51
N PHE A 178 17.74 -6.28 -19.18
CA PHE A 178 17.70 -7.42 -18.26
C PHE A 178 16.42 -7.33 -17.43
N PRO A 179 15.55 -8.35 -17.45
CA PRO A 179 14.43 -8.41 -16.53
C PRO A 179 14.96 -8.66 -15.11
N THR A 180 14.41 -7.93 -14.15
CA THR A 180 14.70 -8.17 -12.73
C THR A 180 13.74 -9.20 -12.15
N ARG A 181 14.02 -9.65 -10.92
CA ARG A 181 13.15 -10.60 -10.22
C ARG A 181 11.73 -10.08 -10.07
N LEU A 182 11.54 -8.78 -9.86
CA LEU A 182 10.22 -8.14 -9.82
C LEU A 182 9.40 -8.41 -11.08
N ALA A 183 10.01 -8.28 -12.26
CA ALA A 183 9.34 -8.51 -13.53
C ALA A 183 9.01 -9.99 -13.73
N THR A 184 9.99 -10.88 -13.57
CA THR A 184 9.83 -12.34 -13.83
C THR A 184 8.83 -13.02 -12.91
N THR A 185 8.55 -12.39 -11.76
CA THR A 185 7.65 -12.95 -10.76
C THR A 185 6.32 -12.23 -10.69
N LEU A 186 6.09 -11.24 -11.55
CA LEU A 186 4.91 -10.40 -11.52
C LEU A 186 3.60 -11.21 -11.59
N THR A 187 3.56 -12.24 -12.44
CA THR A 187 2.37 -13.09 -12.67
C THR A 187 2.40 -14.40 -11.87
N SER A 188 3.57 -14.79 -11.38
CA SER A 188 3.76 -16.01 -10.61
C SER A 188 3.67 -15.63 -9.14
N GLY A 189 2.48 -15.68 -8.55
CA GLY A 189 2.24 -15.40 -7.12
C GLY A 189 2.96 -16.32 -6.13
N GLY A 190 3.93 -17.12 -6.59
CA GLY A 190 4.66 -18.11 -5.81
C GLY A 190 6.14 -17.83 -5.57
N ASN A 191 6.70 -16.68 -5.95
CA ASN A 191 8.09 -16.32 -5.59
C ASN A 191 8.44 -14.83 -5.84
N SER A 192 7.45 -13.94 -5.74
CA SER A 192 7.55 -12.57 -6.25
C SER A 192 8.27 -11.61 -5.35
N LEU A 193 9.61 -11.55 -5.49
CA LEU A 193 10.50 -11.00 -4.47
C LEU A 193 10.01 -11.49 -3.12
N ARG A 194 10.42 -12.71 -2.73
CA ARG A 194 10.15 -13.23 -1.40
C ARG A 194 10.19 -12.08 -0.41
N THR A 195 9.04 -11.74 0.16
CA THR A 195 9.02 -10.87 1.31
C THR A 195 9.99 -11.48 2.30
N ILE A 196 10.62 -10.65 3.11
CA ILE A 196 11.61 -11.06 4.12
C ILE A 196 11.16 -12.36 4.86
N SER A 197 9.85 -12.53 5.02
CA SER A 197 9.12 -13.68 5.55
C SER A 197 9.22 -15.03 4.79
N GLU A 198 9.20 -15.06 3.45
CA GLU A 198 9.10 -16.32 2.67
C GLU A 198 10.45 -16.87 2.19
N GLY A 199 11.53 -16.09 2.32
CA GLY A 199 12.91 -16.56 2.09
C GLY A 199 13.30 -17.73 3.00
N VAL A 200 12.77 -17.73 4.22
CA VAL A 200 13.18 -18.62 5.31
C VAL A 200 12.58 -20.02 5.20
N THR A 201 11.35 -20.18 4.73
CA THR A 201 10.66 -21.49 4.70
C THR A 201 11.29 -22.48 3.72
N ALA A 202 11.75 -22.02 2.54
CA ALA A 202 12.45 -22.90 1.60
C ALA A 202 13.90 -23.21 2.04
N ALA A 203 14.56 -22.32 2.78
CA ALA A 203 15.87 -22.59 3.37
C ALA A 203 15.79 -23.60 4.53
N THR A 204 14.70 -23.62 5.29
CA THR A 204 14.45 -24.65 6.31
C THR A 204 14.07 -26.01 5.72
N GLN A 205 13.44 -26.05 4.54
CA GLN A 205 13.16 -27.32 3.85
C GLN A 205 14.42 -27.93 3.24
N SER A 206 15.38 -27.13 2.76
CA SER A 206 16.69 -27.62 2.33
C SER A 206 17.66 -27.92 3.49
N ALA A 207 17.44 -27.34 4.68
CA ALA A 207 18.21 -27.63 5.89
C ALA A 207 17.74 -28.88 6.67
N GLN A 208 16.56 -29.45 6.37
CA GLN A 208 16.11 -30.69 7.00
C GLN A 208 16.83 -31.94 6.50
N THR A 209 17.60 -31.86 5.40
CA THR A 209 18.35 -33.00 4.86
C THR A 209 19.81 -33.08 5.36
N SER A 210 20.29 -32.10 6.15
CA SER A 210 21.66 -32.10 6.66
C SER A 210 21.72 -31.65 8.12
N GLN A 211 21.34 -32.56 9.01
CA GLN A 211 21.71 -32.49 10.42
C GLN A 211 23.25 -32.59 10.56
N GLN A 212 23.81 -31.74 11.45
CA GLN A 212 25.15 -31.76 12.08
C GLN A 212 26.15 -30.69 11.60
N ALA A 213 26.23 -29.58 12.36
CA ALA A 213 27.49 -29.06 12.92
C ALA A 213 27.21 -27.85 13.84
N LEU A 214 27.75 -27.89 15.06
CA LEU A 214 27.79 -26.77 16.00
C LEU A 214 28.84 -25.73 15.57
N GLY A 215 28.55 -24.43 15.70
CA GLY A 215 29.56 -23.37 15.64
C GLY A 215 28.99 -21.94 15.51
N PRO A 216 29.52 -20.92 16.23
CA PRO A 216 28.90 -19.60 16.42
C PRO A 216 29.35 -18.55 15.38
N LEU A 217 28.56 -17.47 15.26
CA LEU A 217 28.76 -16.25 14.44
C LEU A 217 28.53 -16.41 12.92
N GLY A 218 27.46 -15.78 12.41
CA GLY A 218 27.35 -15.48 10.97
C GLY A 218 25.94 -15.17 10.46
N GLY A 219 25.78 -13.98 9.86
CA GLY A 219 24.86 -13.72 8.75
C GLY A 219 23.45 -13.27 9.11
N GLY A 220 23.19 -11.96 8.96
CA GLY A 220 21.88 -11.35 9.16
C GLY A 220 20.81 -11.91 8.21
N GLY A 221 20.05 -12.87 8.73
CA GLY A 221 18.70 -13.16 8.27
C GLY A 221 17.77 -12.08 8.82
N GLU A 222 17.29 -11.21 7.94
CA GLU A 222 16.34 -10.16 8.24
C GLU A 222 15.08 -10.81 8.84
N GLN A 223 14.78 -10.49 10.11
CA GLN A 223 13.84 -11.24 10.96
C GLN A 223 12.39 -11.09 10.47
N ALA A 224 11.76 -12.20 10.13
CA ALA A 224 10.30 -12.27 9.96
C ALA A 224 9.63 -11.98 11.31
N GLY A 225 8.91 -10.86 11.40
CA GLY A 225 8.21 -10.46 12.62
C GLY A 225 9.16 -9.95 13.70
N SER A 226 9.44 -8.65 13.70
CA SER A 226 10.38 -8.04 14.64
C SER A 226 9.71 -7.16 15.68
N VAL A 227 8.39 -6.94 15.59
CA VAL A 227 7.68 -6.01 16.46
C VAL A 227 7.05 -6.76 17.62
N VAL A 228 7.38 -6.32 18.84
CA VAL A 228 6.81 -6.79 20.10
C VAL A 228 6.11 -5.60 20.73
N ILE A 229 4.85 -5.83 21.12
CA ILE A 229 4.04 -4.84 21.84
C ILE A 229 3.65 -5.39 23.21
N GLU A 230 3.88 -4.59 24.23
CA GLU A 230 3.53 -4.91 25.61
C GLU A 230 2.23 -4.23 26.04
N THR A 231 1.61 -4.74 27.11
CA THR A 231 0.36 -4.19 27.70
C THR A 231 0.53 -2.78 28.27
N ASN A 232 1.76 -2.34 28.52
CA ASN A 232 2.11 -0.98 28.99
C ASN A 232 2.32 0.03 27.83
N TYR A 233 1.96 -0.37 26.60
CA TYR A 233 2.10 0.37 25.35
C TYR A 233 3.54 0.59 24.87
N ARG A 234 4.52 -0.14 25.42
CA ARG A 234 5.88 -0.17 24.87
C ARG A 234 5.94 -1.00 23.61
N LEU A 235 6.68 -0.49 22.64
CA LEU A 235 6.92 -1.11 21.34
C LEU A 235 8.41 -1.35 21.20
N TYR A 236 8.78 -2.58 20.86
CA TYR A 236 10.15 -2.99 20.55
C TYR A 236 10.16 -3.56 19.15
N ALA A 237 11.03 -3.05 18.28
CA ALA A 237 11.15 -3.50 16.90
C ALA A 237 12.60 -3.90 16.61
N TYR A 238 12.84 -5.17 16.37
CA TYR A 238 14.16 -5.71 16.01
C TYR A 238 14.42 -5.59 14.52
N THR A 239 14.69 -4.38 14.05
CA THR A 239 14.86 -4.10 12.62
C THR A 239 16.01 -3.16 12.36
N GLN A 240 16.80 -3.51 11.35
CA GLN A 240 17.83 -2.65 10.77
C GLN A 240 17.28 -1.82 9.59
N SER A 241 16.10 -2.18 9.09
CA SER A 241 15.50 -1.53 7.92
C SER A 241 15.03 -0.12 8.26
N ALA A 242 15.69 0.88 7.67
CA ALA A 242 15.34 2.28 7.83
C ALA A 242 13.87 2.57 7.45
N LEU A 243 13.34 1.82 6.48
CA LEU A 243 11.95 1.93 6.05
C LEU A 243 10.99 1.52 7.17
N GLN A 244 11.21 0.34 7.78
CA GLN A 244 10.34 -0.15 8.85
C GLN A 244 10.37 0.78 10.06
N ILE A 245 11.55 1.31 10.40
CA ILE A 245 11.70 2.32 11.46
C ILE A 245 10.88 3.58 11.14
N ALA A 246 10.94 4.05 9.90
CA ALA A 246 10.22 5.24 9.48
C ALA A 246 8.69 5.03 9.46
N VAL A 247 8.21 3.82 9.12
CA VAL A 247 6.79 3.44 9.22
C VAL A 247 6.33 3.42 10.69
N LEU A 248 7.12 2.82 11.58
CA LEU A 248 6.82 2.80 13.02
C LEU A 248 6.76 4.22 13.62
N ALA A 249 7.61 5.13 13.15
CA ALA A 249 7.62 6.52 13.59
C ALA A 249 6.33 7.28 13.26
N LEU A 250 5.49 6.78 12.34
CA LEU A 250 4.26 7.45 11.96
C LEU A 250 3.19 7.38 13.06
N PHE A 251 3.18 6.31 13.84
CA PHE A 251 2.14 6.06 14.85
C PHE A 251 2.69 5.75 16.25
N ALA A 252 4.01 5.53 16.40
CA ALA A 252 4.69 5.35 17.68
C ALA A 252 5.72 6.46 17.92
N LYS A 253 5.87 6.86 19.19
CA LYS A 253 6.97 7.74 19.61
C LYS A 253 8.21 6.88 19.84
N LEU A 254 9.17 6.93 18.93
CA LEU A 254 10.44 6.22 19.05
C LEU A 254 11.39 7.00 19.94
N ASN A 255 11.91 6.37 21.00
CA ASN A 255 12.75 7.03 22.01
C ASN A 255 14.20 6.56 21.95
N MET A 256 14.44 5.31 21.59
CA MET A 256 15.78 4.72 21.57
C MET A 256 16.01 3.97 20.27
N ARG A 257 17.18 4.18 19.67
CA ARG A 257 17.66 3.44 18.50
C ARG A 257 18.98 2.79 18.85
N PHE A 258 18.99 1.46 18.83
CA PHE A 258 20.16 0.61 18.87
C PHE A 258 20.45 0.10 17.45
N PRO A 259 21.64 -0.48 17.19
CA PRO A 259 21.99 -0.99 15.85
C PRO A 259 20.95 -1.96 15.26
N ASP A 260 20.40 -2.85 16.08
CA ASP A 260 19.48 -3.91 15.64
C ASP A 260 18.11 -3.85 16.31
N MET A 261 17.82 -2.77 17.03
CA MET A 261 16.57 -2.63 17.78
C MET A 261 16.15 -1.18 17.92
N VAL A 262 14.87 -0.93 17.73
CA VAL A 262 14.23 0.35 18.03
C VAL A 262 13.22 0.15 19.13
N ALA A 263 13.28 1.01 20.16
CA ALA A 263 12.31 1.02 21.25
C ALA A 263 11.52 2.33 21.26
N GLY A 264 10.21 2.21 21.47
CA GLY A 264 9.28 3.32 21.47
C GLY A 264 8.07 3.05 22.35
N ARG A 265 7.11 3.98 22.29
CA ARG A 265 5.85 3.87 23.01
C ARG A 265 4.69 4.37 22.15
N LEU A 266 3.58 3.65 22.19
CA LEU A 266 2.31 4.16 21.66
C LEU A 266 1.71 5.14 22.66
N SER A 267 1.30 6.31 22.17
CA SER A 267 0.75 7.39 22.97
C SER A 267 -0.47 7.98 22.29
N ARG A 268 -1.33 8.61 23.09
CA ARG A 268 -2.46 9.39 22.57
C ARG A 268 -2.03 10.43 21.52
N SER A 269 -0.89 11.09 21.72
CA SER A 269 -0.37 12.06 20.76
C SER A 269 0.11 11.42 19.46
N SER A 270 0.80 10.28 19.53
CA SER A 270 1.34 9.61 18.34
C SER A 270 0.24 8.99 17.48
N ILE A 271 -0.77 8.37 18.10
CA ILE A 271 -1.92 7.81 17.38
C ILE A 271 -2.77 8.93 16.75
N ARG A 272 -2.99 10.03 17.46
CA ARG A 272 -3.71 11.20 16.90
C ARG A 272 -2.97 11.81 15.71
N GLN A 273 -1.65 11.89 15.79
CA GLN A 273 -0.82 12.36 14.68
C GLN A 273 -0.96 11.42 13.46
N ALA A 274 -0.95 10.10 13.67
CA ALA A 274 -1.17 9.12 12.61
C ALA A 274 -2.55 9.29 11.94
N ILE A 275 -3.60 9.51 12.73
CA ILE A 275 -4.97 9.74 12.22
C ILE A 275 -5.03 11.03 11.39
N ASN A 276 -4.33 12.09 11.82
CA ASN A 276 -4.22 13.32 11.02
C ASN A 276 -3.47 13.11 9.68
N PHE A 277 -2.68 12.04 9.57
CA PHE A 277 -2.07 11.59 8.33
C PHE A 277 -2.96 10.63 7.53
N GLY A 278 -4.22 10.43 7.94
CA GLY A 278 -5.16 9.53 7.28
C GLY A 278 -4.93 8.06 7.59
N ILE A 279 -4.15 7.73 8.63
CA ILE A 279 -3.89 6.35 9.05
C ILE A 279 -4.95 5.94 10.09
N THR A 280 -5.73 4.90 9.80
CA THR A 280 -6.80 4.43 10.70
C THR A 280 -6.28 3.52 11.81
N ALA A 281 -7.02 3.39 12.92
CA ALA A 281 -6.67 2.46 14.00
C ALA A 281 -6.56 1.01 13.48
N ASP A 282 -7.50 0.58 12.64
CA ASP A 282 -7.50 -0.80 12.12
C ASP A 282 -6.29 -1.06 11.22
N GLN A 283 -5.81 -0.06 10.48
CA GLN A 283 -4.57 -0.17 9.70
C GLN A 283 -3.34 -0.33 10.62
N ILE A 284 -3.26 0.44 11.71
CA ILE A 284 -2.18 0.33 12.70
C ILE A 284 -2.21 -1.04 13.38
N ILE A 285 -3.39 -1.50 13.80
CA ILE A 285 -3.59 -2.82 14.42
C ILE A 285 -3.19 -3.93 13.45
N SER A 286 -3.62 -3.85 12.19
CA SER A 286 -3.28 -4.84 11.16
C SER A 286 -1.78 -4.88 10.89
N TYR A 287 -1.11 -3.73 10.81
CA TYR A 287 0.34 -3.66 10.65
C TYR A 287 1.08 -4.32 11.80
N LEU A 288 0.69 -3.97 13.04
CA LEU A 288 1.28 -4.53 14.25
C LEU A 288 1.06 -6.04 14.36
N ALA A 289 -0.11 -6.53 13.95
CA ALA A 289 -0.42 -7.96 13.95
C ALA A 289 0.35 -8.71 12.86
N ALA A 290 0.51 -8.14 11.66
CA ALA A 290 1.23 -8.77 10.56
C ALA A 290 2.75 -8.82 10.77
N HIS A 291 3.31 -7.84 11.49
CA HIS A 291 4.74 -7.75 11.79
C HIS A 291 5.08 -8.18 13.22
N ALA A 292 4.14 -8.82 13.92
CA ALA A 292 4.37 -9.31 15.27
C ALA A 292 5.41 -10.44 15.26
N HIS A 293 6.14 -10.57 16.36
CA HIS A 293 7.16 -11.60 16.49
C HIS A 293 6.59 -13.03 16.33
N GLU A 294 7.33 -13.94 15.68
CA GLU A 294 6.86 -15.31 15.39
C GLU A 294 6.40 -16.06 16.65
N GLN A 295 7.09 -15.86 17.77
CA GLN A 295 6.69 -16.46 19.05
C GLN A 295 5.34 -15.93 19.55
N MET A 296 4.97 -14.68 19.24
CA MET A 296 3.64 -14.14 19.56
C MET A 296 2.57 -14.81 18.71
N HIS A 297 2.82 -15.02 17.41
CA HIS A 297 1.92 -15.78 16.54
C HIS A 297 1.75 -17.23 17.00
N ARG A 298 2.85 -17.90 17.34
CA ARG A 298 2.84 -19.28 17.84
C ARG A 298 2.08 -19.39 19.16
N THR A 299 2.32 -18.47 20.08
CA THR A 299 1.61 -18.44 21.37
C THR A 299 0.13 -18.15 21.19
N ALA A 300 -0.23 -17.21 20.31
CA ALA A 300 -1.62 -16.91 19.96
C ALA A 300 -2.35 -18.13 19.41
N ALA A 301 -1.72 -18.87 18.48
CA ALA A 301 -2.27 -20.10 17.91
C ALA A 301 -2.44 -21.22 18.95
N LEU A 302 -1.49 -21.38 19.88
CA LEU A 302 -1.57 -22.39 20.94
C LEU A 302 -2.62 -22.07 22.01
N THR A 303 -2.80 -20.79 22.33
CA THR A 303 -3.66 -20.33 23.42
C THR A 303 -5.04 -19.85 22.97
N ASN A 304 -5.34 -19.89 21.67
CA ASN A 304 -6.55 -19.31 21.06
C ASN A 304 -6.80 -17.86 21.50
N LYS A 305 -5.74 -17.08 21.67
CA LYS A 305 -5.78 -15.65 22.03
C LYS A 305 -5.33 -14.79 20.84
N PRO A 306 -5.80 -13.55 20.72
CA PRO A 306 -5.31 -12.64 19.68
C PRO A 306 -3.81 -12.38 19.85
N VAL A 307 -3.11 -12.17 18.73
CA VAL A 307 -1.66 -11.89 18.68
C VAL A 307 -1.32 -10.62 19.47
N LEU A 308 -2.15 -9.60 19.36
CA LEU A 308 -2.01 -8.35 20.09
C LEU A 308 -2.83 -8.37 21.38
N PRO A 309 -2.33 -7.79 22.49
CA PRO A 309 -3.11 -7.65 23.71
C PRO A 309 -4.39 -6.82 23.46
N PRO A 310 -5.58 -7.30 23.88
CA PRO A 310 -6.85 -6.62 23.62
C PRO A 310 -6.90 -5.21 24.22
N THR A 311 -6.26 -5.01 25.38
CA THR A 311 -6.16 -3.68 26.02
C THR A 311 -5.44 -2.65 25.16
N VAL A 312 -4.45 -3.07 24.36
CA VAL A 312 -3.73 -2.19 23.44
C VAL A 312 -4.60 -1.88 22.23
N VAL A 313 -5.26 -2.88 21.66
CA VAL A 313 -6.17 -2.73 20.52
C VAL A 313 -7.32 -1.77 20.85
N ASP A 314 -7.97 -1.97 21.98
CA ASP A 314 -9.09 -1.13 22.43
C ASP A 314 -8.62 0.29 22.70
N GLN A 315 -7.44 0.47 23.31
CA GLN A 315 -6.91 1.80 23.58
C GLN A 315 -6.59 2.59 22.30
N ILE A 316 -6.08 1.93 21.25
CA ILE A 316 -5.83 2.57 19.94
C ILE A 316 -7.15 3.02 19.32
N ARG A 317 -8.19 2.18 19.36
CA ARG A 317 -9.52 2.52 18.86
C ARG A 317 -10.17 3.66 19.65
N LEU A 318 -10.05 3.65 20.97
CA LEU A 318 -10.52 4.75 21.82
C LEU A 318 -9.83 6.06 21.49
N TRP A 319 -8.51 6.05 21.29
CA TRP A 319 -7.78 7.25 20.88
C TRP A 319 -8.21 7.78 19.49
N GLN A 320 -8.66 6.91 18.58
CA GLN A 320 -9.28 7.36 17.33
C GLN A 320 -10.65 7.99 17.56
N LEU A 321 -11.52 7.32 18.32
CA LEU A 321 -12.87 7.82 18.65
C LEU A 321 -12.83 9.17 19.37
N GLU A 322 -11.80 9.43 20.17
CA GLU A 322 -11.58 10.72 20.81
C GLU A 322 -11.27 11.87 19.84
N ASN A 323 -10.74 11.57 18.65
CA ASN A 323 -10.47 12.56 17.60
C ASN A 323 -11.72 12.76 16.72
N GLU A 324 -12.45 11.68 16.42
CA GLU A 324 -13.67 11.68 15.60
C GLU A 324 -14.96 11.89 16.44
N ARG A 325 -14.91 12.76 17.46
CA ARG A 325 -16.05 13.00 18.38
C ARG A 325 -17.19 13.80 17.75
N MET A 326 -16.96 14.45 16.62
CA MET A 326 -17.96 15.25 15.91
C MET A 326 -18.28 14.62 14.57
N LYS A 327 -19.53 14.18 14.41
CA LYS A 327 -20.11 13.87 13.11
C LYS A 327 -20.86 15.12 12.63
N THR A 328 -20.33 15.80 11.63
CA THR A 328 -21.03 16.90 10.97
C THR A 328 -22.06 16.33 10.01
N THR A 329 -23.34 16.58 10.26
CA THR A 329 -24.42 16.20 9.35
C THR A 329 -25.01 17.46 8.74
N SER A 330 -24.98 17.57 7.42
CA SER A 330 -25.67 18.66 6.70
C SER A 330 -27.16 18.33 6.65
N GLY A 331 -28.00 19.33 6.90
CA GLY A 331 -29.45 19.13 6.99
C GLY A 331 -30.19 20.38 7.46
N PHE A 332 -31.42 20.18 7.88
CA PHE A 332 -32.36 21.24 8.23
C PHE A 332 -32.85 21.04 9.66
N LEU A 333 -32.82 22.13 10.43
CA LEU A 333 -33.39 22.17 11.78
C LEU A 333 -34.81 22.72 11.70
N PHE A 334 -35.79 21.89 12.08
CA PHE A 334 -37.17 22.30 12.25
C PHE A 334 -37.39 22.68 13.71
N ARG A 335 -37.92 23.90 13.93
CA ARG A 335 -38.20 24.50 15.24
C ARG A 335 -39.43 25.39 15.12
N ASP A 336 -39.86 25.93 16.25
CA ASP A 336 -40.97 26.89 16.33
C ASP A 336 -42.33 26.28 15.92
N PHE A 337 -42.60 25.04 16.37
CA PHE A 337 -43.93 24.42 16.24
C PHE A 337 -44.93 25.05 17.21
N THR A 338 -46.10 25.44 16.70
CA THR A 338 -47.18 26.03 17.49
C THR A 338 -47.80 25.00 18.44
N ASP A 339 -48.14 23.83 17.88
CA ASP A 339 -48.80 22.74 18.60
C ASP A 339 -47.86 21.54 18.80
N ASP A 340 -48.04 20.86 19.94
CA ASP A 340 -47.24 19.68 20.30
C ASP A 340 -47.59 18.46 19.42
N ARG A 341 -48.87 18.33 19.04
CA ARG A 341 -49.35 17.28 18.13
C ARG A 341 -48.70 17.42 16.75
N ASP A 342 -48.57 18.66 16.26
CA ASP A 342 -47.95 18.96 14.97
C ASP A 342 -46.48 18.58 14.94
N TYR A 343 -45.77 18.90 16.02
CA TYR A 343 -44.39 18.49 16.20
C TYR A 343 -44.26 16.96 16.19
N LEU A 344 -45.05 16.26 17.01
CA LEU A 344 -44.99 14.81 17.14
C LEU A 344 -45.31 14.08 15.84
N ASP A 345 -46.35 14.51 15.12
CA ASP A 345 -46.75 13.88 13.85
C ASP A 345 -45.71 14.11 12.76
N THR A 346 -45.15 15.33 12.68
CA THR A 346 -44.09 15.65 11.71
C THR A 346 -42.78 14.93 12.04
N ALA A 347 -42.45 14.79 13.32
CA ALA A 347 -41.28 14.04 13.77
C ALA A 347 -41.42 12.53 13.50
N ARG A 348 -42.61 11.94 13.74
CA ARG A 348 -42.92 10.55 13.42
C ARG A 348 -42.83 10.28 11.93
N PHE A 349 -43.43 11.14 11.11
CA PHE A 349 -43.32 11.05 9.66
C PHE A 349 -41.86 11.10 9.17
N SER A 350 -41.05 11.98 9.79
CA SER A 350 -39.61 12.09 9.49
C SER A 350 -38.82 10.85 9.93
N GLU A 351 -39.25 10.18 11.01
CA GLU A 351 -38.69 8.92 11.51
C GLU A 351 -39.04 7.75 10.59
N GLU A 352 -40.31 7.65 10.15
CA GLU A 352 -40.80 6.60 9.23
C GLU A 352 -40.11 6.63 7.87
N ILE A 353 -39.79 7.83 7.36
CA ILE A 353 -39.07 7.98 6.08
C ILE A 353 -37.55 7.79 6.27
N GLY A 354 -37.05 7.77 7.51
CA GLY A 354 -35.62 7.61 7.81
C GLY A 354 -34.79 8.87 7.51
N VAL A 355 -35.42 10.05 7.53
CA VAL A 355 -34.74 11.34 7.31
C VAL A 355 -34.37 12.05 8.61
N LEU A 356 -34.99 11.65 9.73
CA LEU A 356 -34.73 12.16 11.07
C LEU A 356 -33.35 11.71 11.59
N VAL A 357 -32.53 12.67 12.03
CA VAL A 357 -31.18 12.40 12.59
C VAL A 357 -31.12 12.68 14.08
N TRP A 358 -31.85 13.70 14.55
CA TRP A 358 -31.87 14.10 15.95
C TRP A 358 -33.23 14.71 16.29
N ARG A 359 -33.73 14.48 17.51
CA ARG A 359 -34.95 15.13 18.02
C ARG A 359 -34.78 15.55 19.48
N ASN A 360 -35.47 16.61 19.87
CA ASN A 360 -35.59 17.05 21.25
C ASN A 360 -37.03 17.48 21.53
N ASP A 361 -37.73 16.59 22.24
CA ASP A 361 -39.15 16.74 22.53
C ASP A 361 -39.42 17.89 23.51
N HIS A 362 -38.49 18.18 24.43
CA HIS A 362 -38.63 19.30 25.38
C HIS A 362 -38.61 20.66 24.71
N ALA A 363 -37.80 20.81 23.66
CA ALA A 363 -37.67 22.06 22.91
C ALA A 363 -38.53 22.09 21.64
N ARG A 364 -39.31 21.03 21.36
CA ARG A 364 -40.10 20.84 20.14
C ARG A 364 -39.29 21.16 18.89
N MET A 365 -38.14 20.50 18.74
CA MET A 365 -37.29 20.68 17.58
C MET A 365 -36.66 19.36 17.14
N PHE A 366 -36.45 19.24 15.85
CA PHE A 366 -35.79 18.07 15.29
C PHE A 366 -34.95 18.45 14.07
N PHE A 367 -33.93 17.63 13.80
CA PHE A 367 -33.01 17.79 12.70
C PHE A 367 -33.18 16.65 11.70
N ALA A 368 -33.33 17.00 10.42
CA ALA A 368 -33.48 16.04 9.33
C ALA A 368 -32.45 16.29 8.23
N ASN A 369 -32.01 15.21 7.57
CA ASN A 369 -31.04 15.28 6.47
C ASN A 369 -31.63 15.92 5.18
N LYS A 370 -32.94 15.77 4.97
CA LYS A 370 -33.70 16.26 3.81
C LYS A 370 -34.99 16.92 4.28
N HIS A 371 -35.44 17.95 3.56
CA HIS A 371 -36.63 18.73 3.94
C HIS A 371 -37.79 18.65 2.93
N GLU A 372 -37.57 18.15 1.72
CA GLU A 372 -38.56 18.20 0.62
C GLU A 372 -39.85 17.44 0.97
N GLN A 373 -39.70 16.18 1.40
CA GLN A 373 -40.83 15.31 1.76
C GLN A 373 -41.58 15.83 2.99
N ILE A 374 -40.85 16.38 3.97
CA ILE A 374 -41.43 16.98 5.18
C ILE A 374 -42.25 18.23 4.82
N LYS A 375 -41.74 19.05 3.88
CA LYS A 375 -42.43 20.25 3.39
C LYS A 375 -43.73 19.90 2.66
N ASP A 376 -43.75 18.84 1.87
CA ASP A 376 -44.94 18.42 1.15
C ASP A 376 -46.00 17.83 2.09
N PHE A 377 -45.58 17.10 3.13
CA PHE A 377 -46.45 16.66 4.21
C PHE A 377 -47.11 17.85 4.95
N LEU A 378 -46.31 18.84 5.35
CA LEU A 378 -46.82 20.06 6.01
C LEU A 378 -47.79 20.85 5.12
N LYS A 379 -47.52 20.95 3.81
CA LYS A 379 -48.43 21.60 2.86
C LYS A 379 -49.75 20.86 2.68
N THR A 380 -49.70 19.54 2.65
CA THR A 380 -50.89 18.70 2.49
C THR A 380 -51.80 18.83 3.70
N ARG A 381 -51.21 18.90 4.89
CA ARG A 381 -51.95 19.08 6.14
C ARG A 381 -52.59 20.47 6.26
N LYS A 382 -51.87 21.54 5.89
CA LYS A 382 -52.42 22.91 5.80
C LYS A 382 -53.54 23.10 4.77
N ARG A 383 -53.72 22.17 3.84
CA ARG A 383 -54.85 22.15 2.90
C ARG A 383 -56.03 21.31 3.40
N ALA A 384 -55.80 20.45 4.38
CA ALA A 384 -56.79 19.57 4.97
C ALA A 384 -57.44 20.16 6.23
N GLU A 385 -56.73 21.05 6.93
CA GLU A 385 -57.28 22.08 7.83
C GLU A 385 -57.88 23.23 7.03
#